data_AF-A0AA41E5X6-F1
#
_entry.id   AF-A0AA41E5X6-F1
#
_cell.length_a   1.000
_cell.length_b   1.000
_cell.length_c   1.000
_cell.angle_alpha   90.00
_cell.angle_beta   90.00
_cell.angle_gamma   90.00
#
_symmetry.space_group_name_H-M   'P 1'
#
loop_
_entity.id
_entity.type
_entity.pdbx_description
1 polymer ?
#
loop_
_entity_poly.entity_id
_entity_poly.type
_entity_poly.pdbx_seq_one_letter_code
_entity_poly.pdbx_strand_id
1 'polypeptide(L)'
;MYLTEEVHTARPASRRVRVVTLPSSRQLARQLLVTVRAADVLLRQAIRLPDRHQWSVDIERVDAAGGPLAAWDSHVTFRVAKVFEPGVDANMRAGDPDQVAVEIRLFLPEQAYRGEQRVGIFGRRHGNRFGATLSVTAGSQWGGRRNECVPPARRHVHGDTLEALVDTVAAIVNAALVAAGHPRPGDS
;
A
#
# COMPACT_ATOMS: atom_id res chain seq x y z
N MET A 1 -39.46 64.67 -19.96
CA MET A 1 -38.82 63.77 -20.94
C MET A 1 -37.90 62.86 -20.15
N TYR A 2 -38.22 61.56 -20.14
CA TYR A 2 -37.50 60.51 -19.42
C TYR A 2 -36.12 60.30 -20.03
N LEU A 3 -35.11 59.99 -19.21
CA LEU A 3 -33.95 59.17 -19.59
C LEU A 3 -33.33 58.62 -18.29
N THR A 4 -33.81 57.44 -17.90
CA THR A 4 -33.21 56.51 -16.95
C THR A 4 -31.89 56.00 -17.52
N GLU A 5 -30.76 56.29 -16.86
CA GLU A 5 -29.49 55.61 -17.13
C GLU A 5 -29.33 54.37 -16.24
N GLU A 6 -28.95 53.29 -16.90
CA GLU A 6 -28.91 51.92 -16.42
C GLU A 6 -27.84 51.71 -15.34
N VAL A 7 -28.27 51.20 -14.18
CA VAL A 7 -27.36 50.54 -13.25
C VAL A 7 -26.99 49.19 -13.86
N HIS A 8 -25.82 49.11 -14.49
CA HIS A 8 -25.21 47.84 -14.86
C HIS A 8 -24.86 47.06 -13.60
N THR A 9 -25.81 46.26 -13.14
CA THR A 9 -25.56 45.18 -12.19
C THR A 9 -24.72 44.13 -12.90
N ALA A 10 -23.41 44.16 -12.66
CA ALA A 10 -22.50 43.09 -13.03
C ALA A 10 -23.00 41.80 -12.35
N ARG A 11 -23.76 41.01 -13.09
CA ARG A 11 -24.25 39.69 -12.70
C ARG A 11 -23.01 38.84 -12.40
N PRO A 12 -22.78 38.35 -11.17
CA PRO A 12 -21.68 37.44 -10.96
C PRO A 12 -21.94 36.22 -11.82
N ALA A 13 -20.99 35.90 -12.70
CA ALA A 13 -20.98 34.66 -13.46
C ALA A 13 -21.05 33.53 -12.44
N SER A 14 -22.24 33.00 -12.24
CA SER A 14 -22.53 31.87 -11.36
C SER A 14 -22.03 30.62 -12.05
N ARG A 15 -20.70 30.54 -12.20
CA ARG A 15 -19.99 29.30 -12.43
C ARG A 15 -20.21 28.51 -11.15
N ARG A 16 -21.26 27.67 -11.13
CA ARG A 16 -21.47 26.65 -10.11
C ARG A 16 -20.21 25.79 -10.09
N VAL A 17 -19.24 26.18 -9.26
CA VAL A 17 -18.10 25.34 -8.92
C VAL A 17 -18.73 24.12 -8.28
N ARG A 18 -18.61 22.97 -8.95
CA ARG A 18 -19.13 21.70 -8.47
C ARG A 18 -18.41 21.44 -7.14
N VAL A 19 -19.05 21.76 -6.03
CA VAL A 19 -18.52 21.46 -4.70
C VAL A 19 -18.56 19.95 -4.59
N VAL A 20 -17.40 19.32 -4.78
CA VAL A 20 -17.25 17.89 -4.55
C VAL A 20 -17.29 17.70 -3.03
N THR A 21 -18.35 17.05 -2.55
CA THR A 21 -18.48 16.71 -1.13
C THR A 21 -17.38 15.72 -0.75
N LEU A 22 -16.55 16.08 0.22
CA LEU A 22 -15.53 15.18 0.76
C LEU A 22 -16.20 14.00 1.49
N PRO A 23 -15.61 12.79 1.44
CA PRO A 23 -16.02 11.71 2.33
C PRO A 23 -15.77 12.15 3.78
N SER A 24 -16.74 11.88 4.66
CA SER A 24 -16.55 12.01 6.11
C SER A 24 -15.41 11.11 6.60
N SER A 25 -14.82 11.42 7.75
CA SER A 25 -13.75 10.59 8.33
C SER A 25 -14.14 9.12 8.49
N ARG A 26 -15.42 8.84 8.78
CA ARG A 26 -15.96 7.47 8.83
C ARG A 26 -16.02 6.80 7.46
N GLN A 27 -16.45 7.53 6.43
CA GLN A 27 -16.46 7.00 5.05
C GLN A 27 -15.05 6.74 4.55
N LEU A 28 -14.11 7.62 4.88
CA LEU A 28 -12.70 7.45 4.55
C LEU A 28 -12.09 6.25 5.27
N ALA A 29 -12.30 6.10 6.58
CA ALA A 29 -11.83 4.94 7.33
C ALA A 29 -12.39 3.62 6.76
N ARG A 30 -13.68 3.60 6.41
CA ARG A 30 -14.29 2.44 5.73
C ARG A 30 -13.64 2.16 4.37
N GLN A 31 -13.40 3.19 3.57
CA GLN A 31 -12.77 3.04 2.26
C GLN A 31 -11.33 2.53 2.36
N LEU A 32 -10.56 3.01 3.34
CA LEU A 32 -9.20 2.52 3.63
C LEU A 32 -9.24 1.04 4.02
N LEU A 33 -10.12 0.65 4.95
CA LEU A 33 -10.29 -0.75 5.34
C LEU A 33 -10.70 -1.64 4.17
N VAL A 34 -11.59 -1.18 3.30
CA VAL A 34 -11.98 -1.90 2.08
C VAL A 34 -10.79 -2.05 1.13
N THR A 35 -10.01 -0.98 0.92
CA THR A 35 -8.81 -1.00 0.07
C THR A 35 -7.78 -1.99 0.61
N VAL A 36 -7.54 -1.99 1.92
CA VAL A 36 -6.60 -2.90 2.58
C VAL A 36 -7.06 -4.35 2.47
N ARG A 37 -8.35 -4.62 2.68
CA ARG A 37 -8.93 -5.97 2.50
C ARG A 37 -8.85 -6.44 1.05
N ALA A 38 -9.12 -5.56 0.10
CA ALA A 38 -8.98 -5.87 -1.32
C ALA A 38 -7.53 -6.21 -1.66
N ALA A 39 -6.58 -5.40 -1.18
CA ALA A 39 -5.16 -5.66 -1.35
C ALA A 39 -4.73 -7.00 -0.72
N ASP A 40 -5.20 -7.32 0.49
CA ASP A 40 -4.93 -8.59 1.17
C ASP A 40 -5.37 -9.78 0.32
N VAL A 41 -6.61 -9.76 -0.16
CA VAL A 41 -7.17 -10.83 -0.99
C VAL A 41 -6.39 -10.97 -2.30
N LEU A 42 -6.16 -9.86 -3.01
CA LEU A 42 -5.47 -9.89 -4.30
C LEU A 42 -4.00 -10.36 -4.15
N LEU A 43 -3.29 -9.89 -3.13
CA LEU A 43 -1.91 -10.32 -2.87
C LEU A 43 -1.81 -11.81 -2.54
N ARG A 44 -2.71 -12.32 -1.70
CA ARG A 44 -2.77 -13.76 -1.35
C ARG A 44 -3.10 -14.64 -2.55
N GLN A 45 -3.87 -14.13 -3.50
CA GLN A 45 -4.20 -14.84 -4.74
C GLN A 45 -3.03 -14.82 -5.74
N ALA A 46 -2.30 -13.71 -5.82
CA ALA A 46 -1.28 -13.49 -6.84
C ALA A 46 0.13 -13.98 -6.43
N ILE A 47 0.42 -14.10 -5.14
CA ILE A 47 1.73 -14.51 -4.62
C ILE A 47 1.63 -15.94 -4.06
N ARG A 48 2.43 -16.85 -4.62
CA ARG A 48 2.51 -18.23 -4.14
C ARG A 48 3.47 -18.29 -2.95
N LEU A 49 2.95 -18.74 -1.80
CA LEU A 49 3.76 -18.89 -0.60
C LEU A 49 4.70 -20.10 -0.72
N PRO A 50 5.95 -19.97 -0.26
CA PRO A 50 6.78 -21.14 0.03
C PRO A 50 6.16 -22.01 1.14
N ASP A 51 6.51 -23.29 1.17
CA ASP A 51 6.02 -24.21 2.18
C ASP A 51 6.32 -23.70 3.60
N ARG A 52 5.37 -23.93 4.52
CA ARG A 52 5.45 -23.50 5.92
C ARG A 52 5.56 -21.97 6.10
N HIS A 53 5.28 -21.16 5.09
CA HIS A 53 5.20 -19.71 5.26
C HIS A 53 3.75 -19.27 5.43
N GLN A 54 3.53 -18.19 6.18
CA GLN A 54 2.19 -17.63 6.39
C GLN A 54 2.19 -16.12 6.25
N TRP A 55 1.03 -15.60 5.85
CA TRP A 55 0.75 -14.18 5.81
C TRP A 55 0.43 -13.63 7.20
N SER A 56 0.90 -12.43 7.47
CA SER A 56 0.43 -11.58 8.57
C SER A 56 0.24 -10.16 8.04
N VAL A 57 -0.73 -9.43 8.61
CA VAL A 57 -1.04 -8.06 8.21
C VAL A 57 -1.02 -7.19 9.45
N ASP A 58 -0.13 -6.21 9.46
CA ASP A 58 -0.04 -5.22 10.52
C ASP A 58 -1.06 -4.11 10.27
N ILE A 59 -2.25 -4.31 10.82
CA ILE A 59 -3.37 -3.35 10.77
C ILE A 59 -3.40 -2.42 12.00
N GLU A 60 -2.60 -2.68 13.04
CA GLU A 60 -2.64 -1.92 14.30
C GLU A 60 -2.24 -0.46 14.10
N ARG A 61 -1.43 -0.17 13.08
CA ARG A 61 -1.04 1.22 12.72
C ARG A 61 -2.13 2.01 12.02
N VAL A 62 -3.22 1.37 11.56
CA VAL A 62 -4.37 2.08 10.97
C VAL A 62 -5.19 2.78 12.06
N ASP A 63 -5.21 2.25 13.28
CA ASP A 63 -5.99 2.79 14.40
C ASP A 63 -5.20 3.79 15.28
N ALA A 64 -3.88 3.65 15.38
CA ALA A 64 -3.03 4.43 16.30
C ALA A 64 -2.72 5.87 15.86
N ALA A 65 -3.03 6.26 14.61
CA ALA A 65 -2.63 7.56 14.03
C ALA A 65 -3.65 8.70 14.24
N GLY A 66 -4.56 8.58 15.22
CA GLY A 66 -5.51 9.66 15.55
C GLY A 66 -6.55 9.95 14.46
N GLY A 67 -6.80 8.98 13.58
CA GLY A 67 -7.67 9.13 12.41
C GLY A 67 -6.87 9.35 11.10
N PRO A 68 -7.57 9.33 9.95
CA PRO A 68 -6.96 9.18 8.62
C PRO A 68 -6.16 10.41 8.09
N LEU A 69 -5.69 11.31 8.94
CA LEU A 69 -5.34 12.68 8.53
C LEU A 69 -3.95 13.20 8.91
N ALA A 70 -3.05 12.44 9.57
CA ALA A 70 -1.82 13.05 10.08
C ALA A 70 -0.48 12.35 9.75
N ALA A 71 -0.45 11.13 9.23
CA ALA A 71 0.83 10.45 9.03
C ALA A 71 1.20 10.32 7.55
N TRP A 72 2.27 11.04 7.18
CA TRP A 72 3.09 10.80 5.99
C TRP A 72 3.57 9.34 5.83
N ASP A 73 3.40 8.53 6.89
CA ASP A 73 3.80 7.12 7.01
C ASP A 73 2.63 6.16 7.29
N SER A 74 1.37 6.55 7.00
CA SER A 74 0.25 5.61 7.07
C SER A 74 0.38 4.55 5.97
N HIS A 75 1.07 3.46 6.29
CA HIS A 75 1.18 2.26 5.46
C HIS A 75 0.60 1.07 6.20
N VAL A 76 0.04 0.13 5.45
CA VAL A 76 -0.26 -1.20 5.96
C VAL A 76 0.84 -2.14 5.51
N THR A 77 1.37 -2.92 6.44
CA THR A 77 2.43 -3.88 6.15
C THR A 77 1.85 -5.27 6.01
N PHE A 78 1.96 -5.84 4.82
CA PHE A 78 1.73 -7.26 4.59
C PHE A 78 3.07 -7.98 4.69
N ARG A 79 3.12 -9.02 5.52
CA ARG A 79 4.32 -9.80 5.75
C ARG A 79 4.09 -11.26 5.43
N VAL A 80 5.09 -11.88 4.84
CA VAL A 80 5.21 -13.33 4.74
C VAL A 80 6.44 -13.74 5.52
N ALA A 81 6.31 -14.73 6.40
CA ALA A 81 7.43 -15.31 7.14
C ALA A 81 7.24 -16.81 7.35
N LYS A 82 8.36 -17.52 7.54
CA LYS A 82 8.35 -18.95 7.87
C LYS A 82 7.75 -19.18 9.25
N VAL A 83 6.86 -20.17 9.33
CA VAL A 83 6.27 -20.68 10.55
C VAL A 83 7.11 -21.85 11.03
N PHE A 84 7.42 -21.80 12.32
CA PHE A 84 8.19 -22.83 13.01
C PHE A 84 7.29 -23.56 13.99
N GLU A 85 7.55 -24.86 14.17
CA GLU A 85 6.88 -25.64 15.20
C GLU A 85 7.10 -25.03 16.60
N PRO A 86 6.14 -25.16 17.51
CA PRO A 86 6.32 -24.78 18.90
C PRO A 86 7.57 -25.45 19.49
N GLY A 87 8.40 -24.68 20.21
CA GLY A 87 9.60 -25.19 20.86
C GLY A 87 10.90 -25.13 20.04
N VAL A 88 10.85 -24.76 18.75
CA VAL A 88 12.08 -24.45 17.99
C VAL A 88 12.72 -23.20 18.57
N ASP A 89 13.98 -23.27 19.01
CA ASP A 89 14.68 -22.14 19.61
C ASP A 89 15.06 -21.05 18.60
N ALA A 90 15.31 -19.84 19.10
CA ALA A 90 15.58 -18.67 18.26
C ALA A 90 16.86 -18.81 17.41
N ASN A 91 17.88 -19.54 17.86
CA ASN A 91 19.12 -19.75 17.12
C ASN A 91 18.93 -20.76 15.99
N MET A 92 18.14 -21.81 16.21
CA MET A 92 17.72 -22.73 15.14
C MET A 92 16.89 -22.00 14.09
N ARG A 93 15.93 -21.16 14.50
CA ARG A 93 15.19 -20.30 13.56
C ARG A 93 16.15 -19.41 12.78
N ALA A 94 17.04 -18.71 13.45
CA ALA A 94 18.04 -17.84 12.84
C ALA A 94 18.95 -18.56 11.80
N GLY A 95 19.31 -19.80 12.09
CA GLY A 95 20.18 -20.64 11.26
C GLY A 95 19.52 -21.26 10.05
N ASP A 96 18.20 -21.22 9.97
CA ASP A 96 17.46 -21.88 8.91
C ASP A 96 17.75 -21.22 7.54
N PRO A 97 18.37 -21.96 6.60
CA PRO A 97 18.71 -21.44 5.27
C PRO A 97 17.48 -21.27 4.37
N ASP A 98 16.37 -21.94 4.67
CA ASP A 98 15.13 -21.89 3.88
C ASP A 98 14.20 -20.77 4.38
N GLN A 99 14.71 -19.84 5.19
CA GLN A 99 13.96 -18.67 5.59
C GLN A 99 13.79 -17.71 4.43
N VAL A 100 12.54 -17.31 4.22
CA VAL A 100 12.21 -16.12 3.45
C VAL A 100 11.30 -15.21 4.26
N ALA A 101 11.59 -13.92 4.21
CA ALA A 101 10.73 -12.87 4.72
C ALA A 101 10.41 -11.88 3.60
N VAL A 102 9.11 -11.69 3.33
CA VAL A 102 8.59 -10.68 2.41
C VAL A 102 7.94 -9.57 3.23
N GLU A 103 8.26 -8.33 2.92
CA GLU A 103 7.58 -7.15 3.47
C GLU A 103 7.06 -6.26 2.33
N ILE A 104 5.74 -6.05 2.32
CA ILE A 104 5.03 -5.19 1.37
C ILE A 104 4.37 -4.08 2.18
N ARG A 105 4.85 -2.85 2.05
CA ARG A 105 4.27 -1.69 2.72
C ARG A 105 3.42 -0.93 1.71
N LEU A 106 2.11 -1.11 1.77
CA LEU A 106 1.15 -0.40 0.93
C LEU A 106 0.91 1.00 1.50
N PHE A 107 1.21 2.04 0.72
CA PHE A 107 0.94 3.41 1.10
C PHE A 107 -0.54 3.72 0.98
N LEU A 108 -1.13 4.25 2.06
CA LEU A 108 -2.51 4.70 2.04
C LEU A 108 -2.62 6.08 1.40
N PRO A 109 -3.66 6.35 0.59
CA PRO A 109 -3.83 7.65 -0.04
C PRO A 109 -3.99 8.78 1.00
N GLU A 110 -3.17 9.83 0.88
CA GLU A 110 -3.30 11.05 1.69
C GLU A 110 -4.55 11.85 1.29
N GLN A 111 -5.24 12.48 2.24
CA GLN A 111 -6.21 13.56 1.99
C GLN A 111 -5.56 14.92 2.27
N ALA A 112 -5.75 15.91 1.39
CA ALA A 112 -5.24 17.27 1.61
C ALA A 112 -6.35 18.33 1.52
N TYR A 113 -6.41 19.23 2.51
CA TYR A 113 -7.17 20.49 2.44
C TYR A 113 -6.29 21.58 1.79
N ARG A 114 -6.82 22.36 0.84
CA ARG A 114 -6.05 23.43 0.18
C ARG A 114 -6.77 24.78 0.33
N GLY A 115 -6.29 25.61 1.28
CA GLY A 115 -6.67 27.01 1.52
C GLY A 115 -8.16 27.32 1.42
N GLU A 116 -8.92 27.17 2.53
CA GLU A 116 -10.40 27.34 2.63
C GLU A 116 -11.27 26.58 1.59
N GLN A 117 -10.65 25.99 0.56
CA GLN A 117 -11.28 25.23 -0.51
C GLN A 117 -11.13 23.74 -0.24
N ARG A 118 -12.29 23.08 -0.24
CA ARG A 118 -12.43 21.64 0.01
C ARG A 118 -12.14 20.87 -1.28
N VAL A 119 -10.89 20.45 -1.48
CA VAL A 119 -10.49 19.61 -2.63
C VAL A 119 -10.08 18.24 -2.11
N GLY A 120 -10.86 17.19 -2.41
CA GLY A 120 -10.56 15.83 -1.99
C GLY A 120 -9.49 15.24 -2.88
N ILE A 121 -8.22 15.51 -2.57
CA ILE A 121 -7.10 14.91 -3.30
C ILE A 121 -6.71 13.64 -2.57
N PHE A 122 -6.78 12.50 -3.26
CA PHE A 122 -6.25 11.23 -2.80
C PHE A 122 -4.82 11.08 -3.33
N GLY A 123 -3.81 11.20 -2.49
CA GLY A 123 -2.40 10.98 -2.86
C GLY A 123 -1.70 12.21 -3.46
N ARG A 124 -1.32 13.16 -2.60
CA ARG A 124 -0.59 14.37 -3.01
C ARG A 124 0.82 14.07 -3.53
N ARG A 125 1.47 13.03 -3.00
CA ARG A 125 2.87 12.67 -3.32
C ARG A 125 3.05 11.66 -4.44
N HIS A 126 2.09 10.76 -4.64
CA HIS A 126 2.17 9.73 -5.69
C HIS A 126 1.35 10.08 -6.93
N GLY A 127 0.72 11.27 -6.97
CA GLY A 127 -0.08 11.74 -8.09
C GLY A 127 -1.24 10.80 -8.37
N ASN A 128 -2.26 10.77 -7.52
CA ASN A 128 -3.47 9.92 -7.63
C ASN A 128 -3.24 8.41 -7.82
N ARG A 129 -1.99 7.92 -7.78
CA ARG A 129 -1.61 6.51 -7.93
C ARG A 129 -1.53 5.80 -6.60
N PHE A 130 -1.72 4.49 -6.63
CA PHE A 130 -1.38 3.60 -5.53
C PHE A 130 0.13 3.38 -5.51
N GLY A 131 0.72 3.24 -4.32
CA GLY A 131 2.14 2.99 -4.18
C GLY A 131 2.45 1.97 -3.09
N ALA A 132 3.55 1.25 -3.25
CA ALA A 132 4.06 0.36 -2.22
C ALA A 132 5.60 0.34 -2.19
N THR A 133 6.15 -0.05 -1.04
CA THR A 133 7.54 -0.50 -0.95
C THR A 133 7.66 -1.99 -0.70
N LEU A 134 8.70 -2.59 -1.26
CA LEU A 134 8.95 -4.03 -1.27
C LEU A 134 10.32 -4.36 -0.69
N SER A 135 10.38 -5.40 0.14
CA SER A 135 11.59 -6.10 0.53
C SER A 135 11.32 -7.61 0.50
N VAL A 136 12.23 -8.38 -0.06
CA VAL A 136 12.24 -9.84 -0.02
C VAL A 136 13.62 -10.25 0.43
N THR A 137 13.71 -10.84 1.61
CA THR A 137 14.97 -11.34 2.14
C THR A 137 14.94 -12.86 2.24
N ALA A 138 16.02 -13.51 1.86
CA ALA A 138 16.15 -14.96 1.87
C ALA A 138 17.46 -15.41 2.53
N GLY A 139 17.44 -16.59 3.15
CA GLY A 139 18.61 -17.21 3.76
C GLY A 139 18.75 -16.97 5.26
N SER A 140 19.72 -17.67 5.85
CA SER A 140 20.02 -17.57 7.28
C SER A 140 20.49 -16.17 7.66
N GLN A 141 20.06 -15.70 8.84
CA GLN A 141 20.56 -14.45 9.42
C GLN A 141 21.97 -14.60 10.03
N TRP A 142 22.49 -15.82 10.15
CA TRP A 142 23.88 -16.06 10.56
C TRP A 142 24.85 -15.96 9.38
N GLY A 143 26.07 -15.49 9.66
CA GLY A 143 27.17 -15.50 8.71
C GLY A 143 26.97 -14.62 7.48
N GLY A 144 26.06 -13.65 7.52
CA GLY A 144 25.81 -12.71 6.41
C GLY A 144 25.15 -13.34 5.18
N ARG A 145 24.54 -14.52 5.30
CA ARG A 145 23.90 -15.24 4.19
C ARG A 145 22.49 -14.75 3.86
N ARG A 146 22.02 -13.70 4.53
CA ARG A 146 20.73 -13.08 4.27
C ARG A 146 20.85 -12.12 3.08
N ASN A 147 20.21 -12.47 1.98
CA ASN A 147 20.24 -11.70 0.74
C ASN A 147 18.94 -10.94 0.55
N GLU A 148 19.02 -9.68 0.11
CA GLU A 148 17.87 -8.95 -0.40
C GLU A 148 17.69 -9.29 -1.89
N CYS A 149 16.55 -9.90 -2.20
CA CYS A 149 16.21 -10.44 -3.52
C CYS A 149 15.46 -9.42 -4.38
N VAL A 150 15.05 -8.26 -3.84
CA VAL A 150 14.46 -7.17 -4.62
C VAL A 150 15.54 -6.17 -5.04
N PRO A 151 15.75 -5.95 -6.35
CA PRO A 151 16.66 -4.92 -6.83
C PRO A 151 16.27 -3.54 -6.29
N PRO A 152 17.22 -2.65 -5.92
CA PRO A 152 16.92 -1.33 -5.37
C PRO A 152 15.93 -0.51 -6.22
N ALA A 153 16.06 -0.59 -7.55
CA ALA A 153 15.17 0.09 -8.49
C ALA A 153 13.71 -0.41 -8.47
N ARG A 154 13.47 -1.62 -7.93
CA ARG A 154 12.15 -2.26 -7.84
C ARG A 154 11.57 -2.23 -6.43
N ARG A 155 12.23 -1.57 -5.49
CA ARG A 155 11.74 -1.45 -4.10
C ARG A 155 10.57 -0.49 -3.97
N HIS A 156 10.40 0.45 -4.90
CA HIS A 156 9.27 1.39 -4.92
C HIS A 156 8.48 1.13 -6.19
N VAL A 157 7.18 0.89 -6.03
CA VAL A 157 6.29 0.56 -7.15
C VAL A 157 5.02 1.37 -7.07
N HIS A 158 4.45 1.66 -8.24
CA HIS A 158 3.23 2.44 -8.39
C HIS A 158 2.28 1.78 -9.39
N GLY A 159 0.98 1.96 -9.19
CA GLY A 159 -0.06 1.52 -10.11
C GLY A 159 -1.18 2.56 -10.20
N ASP A 160 -1.74 2.74 -11.40
CA ASP A 160 -2.89 3.64 -11.61
C ASP A 160 -4.17 3.06 -10.97
N THR A 161 -4.22 1.74 -10.74
CA THR A 161 -5.25 1.07 -9.93
C THR A 161 -4.61 0.18 -8.87
N LEU A 162 -5.41 -0.31 -7.92
CA LEU A 162 -4.94 -1.24 -6.89
C LEU A 162 -4.51 -2.57 -7.52
N GLU A 163 -5.27 -3.07 -8.49
CA GLU A 163 -4.98 -4.30 -9.23
C GLU A 163 -3.66 -4.18 -10.00
N ALA A 164 -3.45 -3.09 -10.73
CA ALA A 164 -2.20 -2.86 -11.47
C ALA A 164 -0.98 -2.77 -10.53
N LEU A 165 -1.16 -2.19 -9.34
CA LEU A 165 -0.14 -2.21 -8.30
C LEU A 165 0.11 -3.64 -7.83
N VAL A 166 -0.93 -4.41 -7.51
CA VAL A 166 -0.82 -5.79 -7.03
C VAL A 166 -0.15 -6.69 -8.06
N ASP A 167 -0.49 -6.58 -9.33
CA ASP A 167 0.13 -7.35 -10.41
C ASP A 167 1.63 -7.08 -10.49
N THR A 168 2.02 -5.81 -10.40
CA THR A 168 3.44 -5.40 -10.38
C THR A 168 4.17 -5.94 -9.16
N VAL A 169 3.55 -5.82 -7.97
CA VAL A 169 4.08 -6.33 -6.71
C VAL A 169 4.26 -7.86 -6.78
N ALA A 170 3.23 -8.57 -7.22
CA ALA A 170 3.24 -10.02 -7.32
C ALA A 170 4.31 -10.51 -8.30
N ALA A 171 4.45 -9.85 -9.46
CA ALA A 171 5.51 -10.18 -10.43
C ALA A 171 6.91 -10.03 -9.82
N ILE A 172 7.16 -8.96 -9.05
CA ILE A 172 8.46 -8.72 -8.40
C ILE A 172 8.71 -9.72 -7.28
N VAL A 173 7.72 -9.95 -6.41
CA VAL A 173 7.84 -10.86 -5.28
C VAL A 173 8.02 -12.30 -5.76
N ASN A 174 7.20 -12.79 -6.68
CA ASN A 174 7.34 -14.14 -7.23
C ASN A 174 8.70 -14.33 -7.92
N ALA A 175 9.19 -13.34 -8.66
CA ALA A 175 10.54 -13.41 -9.25
C ALA A 175 11.64 -13.46 -8.17
N ALA A 176 11.49 -12.71 -7.08
CA ALA A 176 12.42 -12.73 -5.96
C ALA A 176 12.38 -14.07 -5.19
N LEU A 177 11.19 -14.68 -5.02
CA LEU A 177 11.04 -16.01 -4.45
C LEU A 177 11.72 -17.09 -5.30
N VAL A 178 11.59 -17.00 -6.62
CA VAL A 178 12.30 -17.90 -7.55
C VAL A 178 13.80 -17.72 -7.46
N ALA A 179 14.29 -16.47 -7.39
CA ALA A 179 15.71 -16.18 -7.18
C ALA A 179 16.23 -16.69 -5.82
N ALA A 180 15.36 -16.79 -4.82
CA ALA A 180 15.64 -17.39 -3.51
C ALA A 180 15.60 -18.93 -3.52
N GLY A 181 15.26 -19.58 -4.64
CA GLY A 181 15.24 -21.04 -4.78
C GLY A 181 13.87 -21.69 -4.57
N HIS A 182 12.79 -20.90 -4.50
CA HIS A 182 11.43 -21.43 -4.40
C HIS A 182 10.79 -21.69 -5.79
N PRO A 183 9.91 -22.69 -5.92
CA PRO A 183 9.34 -23.09 -7.20
C PRO A 183 8.50 -21.98 -7.84
N ARG A 184 8.42 -22.00 -9.18
CA ARG A 184 7.62 -21.05 -9.96
C ARG A 184 6.11 -21.30 -9.80
N PRO A 185 5.26 -20.31 -10.09
CA PRO A 185 3.83 -20.53 -10.25
C PRO A 185 3.60 -21.54 -11.39
N GLY A 186 2.93 -22.67 -11.11
CA GLY A 186 2.60 -23.70 -12.11
C GLY A 186 3.49 -24.94 -12.13
N ASP A 187 4.68 -24.89 -11.53
CA ASP A 187 5.52 -26.08 -11.37
C ASP A 187 5.09 -26.82 -10.08
N SER A 188 4.77 -28.10 -10.23
CA SER A 188 4.51 -29.08 -9.15
C SER A 188 5.39 -30.29 -9.39
#